data_AF-A0A953ARQ2-F1
#
_entry.id   AF-A0A953ARQ2-F1
#
_cell.length_a   1.000
_cell.length_b   1.000
_cell.length_c   1.000
_cell.angle_alpha   90.00
_cell.angle_beta   90.00
_cell.angle_gamma   90.00
#
_symmetry.space_group_name_H-M   'P 1'
#
loop_
_entity.id
_entity.type
_entity.pdbx_description
1 polymer ?
#
loop_
_entity_poly.entity_id
_entity_poly.type
_entity_poly.pdbx_seq_one_letter_code
_entity_poly.pdbx_strand_id
1 'polypeptide(L)'
;SVGQLVREEYQDAAYLLGLTTFAGEVTAASDWDAPAERKRLRRALHGSYEWLLHETGVDRFFLPLRDPNEAVVWLRDERLERMIGVVYRPGTERLSHYFECELPAQFDGVIHVDLSHALEPLEVTPRWETGEPPETYPFAF
;
A
#
# COMPACT_ATOMS: atom_id res chain seq x y z
N SER A 1 -11.90 8.71 -8.30
CA SER A 1 -10.56 9.29 -7.99
C SER A 1 -10.03 10.04 -9.22
N VAL A 2 -8.89 10.74 -9.16
CA VAL A 2 -8.28 11.33 -10.37
C VAL A 2 -7.95 10.26 -11.41
N GLY A 3 -7.44 9.10 -10.99
CA GLY A 3 -7.16 7.98 -11.90
C GLY A 3 -8.41 7.49 -12.62
N GLN A 4 -9.56 7.43 -11.94
CA GLN A 4 -10.84 7.09 -12.56
C GLN A 4 -11.25 8.13 -13.61
N LEU A 5 -11.17 9.42 -13.30
CA LEU A 5 -11.50 10.48 -14.27
C LEU A 5 -10.59 10.41 -15.50
N VAL A 6 -9.30 10.14 -15.30
CA VAL A 6 -8.33 9.94 -16.39
C VAL A 6 -8.72 8.73 -17.25
N ARG A 7 -9.15 7.62 -16.64
CA ARG A 7 -9.60 6.44 -17.38
C ARG A 7 -10.93 6.69 -18.13
N GLU A 8 -11.85 7.46 -17.54
CA GLU A 8 -13.11 7.84 -18.20
C GLU A 8 -12.87 8.74 -19.42
N GLU A 9 -11.94 9.69 -19.33
CA GLU A 9 -11.62 10.63 -20.42
C GLU A 9 -10.78 9.98 -21.53
N TYR A 10 -9.75 9.21 -21.17
CA TYR A 10 -8.74 8.74 -22.12
C TYR A 10 -8.84 7.24 -22.45
N GLN A 11 -9.68 6.49 -21.76
CA GLN A 11 -9.94 5.07 -22.01
C GLN A 11 -8.62 4.27 -22.10
N ASP A 12 -8.40 3.55 -23.21
CA ASP A 12 -7.23 2.68 -23.43
C ASP A 12 -5.91 3.45 -23.53
N ALA A 13 -5.96 4.77 -23.76
CA ALA A 13 -4.78 5.64 -23.77
C ALA A 13 -4.29 6.03 -22.37
N ALA A 14 -5.11 5.80 -21.32
CA ALA A 14 -4.67 5.88 -19.94
C ALA A 14 -4.09 4.53 -19.48
N TYR A 15 -3.08 4.55 -18.62
CA TYR A 15 -2.55 3.35 -17.95
C TYR A 15 -2.38 3.63 -16.46
N LEU A 16 -3.13 2.93 -15.61
CA LEU A 16 -3.08 3.09 -14.16
C LEU A 16 -2.20 2.01 -13.55
N LEU A 17 -1.07 2.42 -12.99
CA LEU A 17 -0.11 1.56 -12.33
C LEU A 17 -0.23 1.70 -10.81
N GLY A 18 -0.53 0.61 -10.13
CA GLY A 18 -0.56 0.55 -8.67
C GLY A 18 0.80 0.17 -8.07
N LEU A 19 1.02 0.55 -6.81
CA LEU A 19 2.13 0.05 -6.01
C LEU A 19 1.60 -0.59 -4.73
N THR A 20 2.11 -1.78 -4.41
CA THR A 20 1.71 -2.53 -3.21
C THR A 20 2.94 -2.95 -2.42
N THR A 21 2.76 -3.12 -1.12
CA THR A 21 3.80 -3.64 -0.22
C THR A 21 3.15 -4.39 0.93
N PHE A 22 3.81 -5.41 1.45
CA PHE A 22 3.31 -6.22 2.56
C PHE A 22 3.64 -5.61 3.92
N ALA A 23 4.89 -5.21 4.14
CA ALA A 23 5.34 -4.62 5.40
C ALA A 23 6.58 -3.73 5.17
N GLY A 24 7.12 -3.13 6.24
CA GLY A 24 8.36 -2.37 6.17
C GLY A 24 8.22 -1.00 6.81
N GLU A 25 8.59 0.05 6.10
CA GLU A 25 8.53 1.43 6.57
C GLU A 25 7.96 2.36 5.49
N VAL A 26 7.36 3.47 5.94
CA VAL A 26 6.81 4.54 5.11
C VAL A 26 7.18 5.88 5.73
N THR A 27 7.40 6.89 4.89
CA THR A 27 7.42 8.30 5.33
C THR A 27 6.00 8.86 5.23
N ALA A 28 5.36 9.10 6.36
CA ALA A 28 4.02 9.67 6.43
C ALA A 28 3.82 10.45 7.72
N ALA A 29 2.88 11.39 7.70
CA ALA A 29 2.46 12.13 8.87
C ALA A 29 1.42 11.35 9.69
N SER A 30 1.27 11.69 10.97
CA SER A 30 0.22 11.13 11.82
C SER A 30 -1.16 11.75 11.59
N ASP A 31 -1.20 12.97 11.03
CA ASP A 31 -2.42 13.64 10.58
C ASP A 31 -2.09 14.62 9.44
N TRP A 32 -3.12 15.20 8.84
CA TRP A 32 -2.96 16.32 7.91
C TRP A 32 -2.23 17.48 8.58
N ASP A 33 -1.38 18.16 7.80
CA ASP A 33 -0.53 19.27 8.24
C ASP A 33 0.46 18.94 9.37
N ALA A 34 0.55 17.69 9.81
CA ALA A 34 1.56 17.25 10.76
C ALA A 34 2.90 16.96 10.04
N PRO A 35 4.04 17.08 10.75
CA PRO A 35 5.34 16.77 10.18
C PRO A 35 5.43 15.32 9.67
N ALA A 36 6.18 15.10 8.59
CA ALA A 36 6.48 13.77 8.08
C ALA A 36 7.37 12.98 9.07
N GLU A 37 7.08 11.70 9.22
CA GLU A 37 7.76 10.80 10.15
C GLU A 37 8.14 9.52 9.41
N ARG A 38 9.27 8.90 9.78
CA ARG A 38 9.54 7.52 9.39
C ARG A 38 8.72 6.61 10.30
N LYS A 39 7.71 5.95 9.73
CA LYS A 39 6.74 5.12 10.45
C LYS A 39 6.89 3.66 10.07
N ARG A 40 6.66 2.77 11.04
CA ARG A 40 6.68 1.33 10.80
C ARG A 40 5.40 0.91 10.09
N LEU A 41 5.51 0.36 8.91
CA LEU A 41 4.39 -0.26 8.20
C LEU A 41 4.09 -1.62 8.82
N ARG A 42 2.87 -1.80 9.33
CA ARG A 42 2.42 -3.09 9.85
C ARG A 42 2.37 -4.11 8.71
N ARG A 43 2.42 -5.40 9.06
CA ARG A 43 2.14 -6.47 8.10
C ARG A 43 0.74 -6.29 7.54
N ALA A 44 0.58 -6.54 6.24
CA ALA A 44 -0.71 -6.46 5.62
C ALA A 44 -1.71 -7.43 6.28
N LEU A 45 -3.00 -7.07 6.22
CA LEU A 45 -4.04 -7.88 6.83
C LEU A 45 -4.20 -9.19 6.06
N HIS A 46 -4.34 -10.29 6.79
CA HIS A 46 -4.58 -11.60 6.20
C HIS A 46 -5.79 -11.55 5.24
N GLY A 47 -5.58 -12.04 4.02
CA GLY A 47 -6.60 -12.03 2.96
C GLY A 47 -6.71 -10.71 2.18
N SER A 48 -5.92 -9.68 2.49
CA SER A 48 -5.78 -8.50 1.63
C SER A 48 -4.99 -8.84 0.36
N TYR A 49 -5.05 -7.98 -0.66
CA TYR A 49 -4.22 -8.16 -1.85
C TYR A 49 -2.73 -8.18 -1.53
N GLU A 50 -2.25 -7.31 -0.64
CA GLU A 50 -0.84 -7.29 -0.26
C GLU A 50 -0.42 -8.57 0.46
N TRP A 51 -1.31 -9.17 1.27
CA TRP A 51 -1.07 -10.50 1.85
C TRP A 51 -0.99 -11.58 0.77
N LEU A 52 -1.94 -11.60 -0.18
CA LEU A 52 -1.92 -12.57 -1.28
C LEU A 52 -0.65 -12.45 -2.14
N LEU A 53 -0.19 -11.24 -2.40
CA LEU A 53 1.03 -10.97 -3.17
C LEU A 53 2.29 -11.40 -2.38
N HIS A 54 2.32 -11.18 -1.05
CA HIS A 54 3.37 -11.70 -0.16
C HIS A 54 3.51 -13.22 -0.22
N GLU A 55 2.38 -13.93 -0.20
CA GLU A 55 2.34 -15.40 -0.19
C GLU A 55 2.93 -16.04 -1.47
N THR A 56 3.18 -15.26 -2.52
CA THR A 56 3.92 -15.73 -3.70
C THR A 56 5.38 -16.06 -3.39
N GLY A 57 5.94 -15.50 -2.31
CA GLY A 57 7.36 -15.63 -1.94
C GLY A 57 8.31 -14.89 -2.90
N VAL A 58 7.78 -14.02 -3.76
CA VAL A 58 8.57 -13.22 -4.71
C VAL A 58 8.71 -11.79 -4.18
N ASP A 59 9.92 -11.42 -3.76
CA ASP A 59 10.17 -10.13 -3.10
C ASP A 59 9.72 -8.90 -3.92
N ARG A 60 9.91 -8.94 -5.24
CA ARG A 60 9.65 -7.81 -6.14
C ARG A 60 9.20 -8.31 -7.51
N PHE A 61 8.03 -7.87 -7.94
CA PHE A 61 7.53 -8.23 -9.26
C PHE A 61 6.57 -7.17 -9.81
N PHE A 62 6.42 -7.21 -11.13
CA PHE A 62 5.36 -6.51 -11.84
C PHE A 62 4.30 -7.52 -12.26
N LEU A 63 3.04 -7.19 -11.99
CA LEU A 63 1.89 -7.99 -12.35
C LEU A 63 1.03 -7.22 -13.35
N PRO A 64 1.04 -7.59 -14.64
CA PRO A 64 0.13 -7.01 -15.63
C PRO A 64 -1.30 -7.49 -15.38
N LEU A 65 -2.26 -6.55 -15.35
CA LEU A 65 -3.67 -6.80 -15.06
C LEU A 65 -4.62 -6.43 -16.21
N ARG A 66 -4.15 -5.62 -17.17
CA ARG A 66 -4.95 -5.15 -18.33
C ARG A 66 -5.47 -6.31 -19.18
N ASP A 67 -4.60 -7.27 -19.48
CA ASP A 67 -4.95 -8.40 -20.34
C ASP A 67 -5.41 -9.61 -19.51
N PRO A 68 -6.55 -10.25 -19.87
CA PRO A 68 -7.05 -11.41 -19.14
C PRO A 68 -6.03 -12.56 -19.12
N ASN A 69 -5.79 -13.09 -17.93
CA ASN A 69 -5.07 -14.35 -17.70
C ASN A 69 -5.66 -15.04 -16.47
N GLU A 70 -5.22 -16.27 -16.18
CA GLU A 70 -5.75 -17.05 -15.05
C GLU A 70 -5.61 -16.30 -13.71
N ALA A 71 -4.48 -15.64 -13.45
CA ALA A 71 -4.28 -14.87 -12.23
C ALA A 71 -5.23 -13.66 -12.15
N VAL A 72 -5.46 -12.96 -13.26
CA VAL A 72 -6.42 -11.85 -13.32
C VAL A 72 -7.82 -12.31 -12.94
N VAL A 73 -8.26 -13.49 -13.40
CA VAL A 73 -9.58 -14.03 -13.03
C VAL A 73 -9.71 -14.20 -11.51
N TRP A 74 -8.69 -14.77 -10.86
CA TRP A 74 -8.69 -14.94 -9.40
C TRP A 74 -8.57 -13.64 -8.61
N LEU A 75 -7.95 -12.63 -9.21
CA LEU A 75 -7.79 -11.30 -8.60
C LEU A 75 -9.03 -10.42 -8.77
N ARG A 76 -10.08 -10.88 -9.47
CA ARG A 76 -11.34 -10.15 -9.58
C ARG A 76 -12.23 -10.26 -8.35
N ASP A 77 -11.98 -11.24 -7.49
CA ASP A 77 -12.73 -11.34 -6.24
C ASP A 77 -12.48 -10.12 -5.35
N GLU A 78 -13.54 -9.57 -4.75
CA GLU A 78 -13.42 -8.45 -3.82
C GLU A 78 -12.54 -8.85 -2.61
N ARG A 79 -11.56 -7.98 -2.29
CA ARG A 79 -10.68 -8.10 -1.12
C ARG A 79 -10.32 -6.74 -0.59
N LEU A 80 -9.80 -6.75 0.64
CA LEU A 80 -9.17 -5.57 1.21
C LEU A 80 -7.90 -5.18 0.44
N GLU A 81 -7.76 -3.88 0.20
CA GLU A 81 -6.53 -3.25 -0.28
C GLU A 81 -6.13 -2.12 0.66
N ARG A 82 -4.83 -2.01 0.92
CA ARG A 82 -4.23 -0.99 1.77
C ARG A 82 -3.90 0.26 0.98
N MET A 83 -4.55 1.37 1.32
CA MET A 83 -4.29 2.69 0.76
C MET A 83 -3.70 3.62 1.82
N ILE A 84 -2.38 3.86 1.70
CA ILE A 84 -1.64 4.81 2.52
C ILE A 84 -1.12 5.92 1.62
N GLY A 85 -1.51 7.16 1.92
CA GLY A 85 -0.99 8.36 1.27
C GLY A 85 0.00 9.08 2.16
N VAL A 86 -0.10 10.41 2.22
CA VAL A 86 0.76 11.26 3.06
C VAL A 86 0.46 11.13 4.56
N VAL A 87 -0.65 10.49 4.94
CA VAL A 87 -1.02 10.22 6.34
C VAL A 87 -1.09 8.72 6.56
N TYR A 88 -0.50 8.24 7.66
CA TYR A 88 -0.58 6.85 8.10
C TYR A 88 -0.94 6.75 9.58
N ARG A 89 -2.03 6.06 9.90
CA ARG A 89 -2.55 5.84 11.26
C ARG A 89 -2.52 4.34 11.62
N PRO A 90 -1.40 3.82 12.18
CA PRO A 90 -1.24 2.38 12.46
C PRO A 90 -2.24 1.84 13.50
N GLY A 91 -2.61 2.66 14.49
CA GLY A 91 -3.55 2.28 15.56
C GLY A 91 -4.98 2.03 15.06
N THR A 92 -5.36 2.62 13.92
CA THR A 92 -6.69 2.46 13.30
C THR A 92 -6.58 1.96 11.87
N GLU A 93 -5.49 1.27 11.50
CA GLU A 93 -5.13 0.98 10.11
C GLU A 93 -6.26 0.31 9.31
N ARG A 94 -6.91 -0.72 9.87
CA ARG A 94 -8.06 -1.39 9.23
C ARG A 94 -9.19 -0.43 8.86
N LEU A 95 -9.48 0.55 9.71
CA LEU A 95 -10.57 1.51 9.52
C LEU A 95 -10.15 2.68 8.63
N SER A 96 -8.89 3.12 8.75
CA SER A 96 -8.40 4.34 8.09
C SER A 96 -7.80 4.09 6.71
N HIS A 97 -7.29 2.89 6.46
CA HIS A 97 -6.40 2.60 5.31
C HIS A 97 -6.76 1.34 4.54
N TYR A 98 -7.83 0.61 4.89
CA TYR A 98 -8.25 -0.56 4.12
C TYR A 98 -9.66 -0.40 3.57
N PHE A 99 -9.81 -0.72 2.29
CA PHE A 99 -11.06 -0.64 1.54
C PHE A 99 -11.27 -1.94 0.76
N GLU A 100 -12.52 -2.36 0.62
CA GLU A 100 -12.87 -3.47 -0.27
C GLU A 100 -12.73 -3.01 -1.73
N CYS A 101 -12.09 -3.82 -2.56
CA CYS A 101 -11.91 -3.50 -3.96
C CYS A 101 -11.68 -4.73 -4.85
N GLU A 102 -11.81 -4.49 -6.16
CA GLU A 102 -11.40 -5.40 -7.22
C GLU A 102 -10.11 -4.85 -7.86
N LEU A 103 -8.97 -5.52 -7.64
CA LEU A 103 -7.66 -4.99 -8.04
C LEU A 103 -7.55 -4.76 -9.57
N PRO A 104 -7.98 -5.70 -10.45
CA PRO A 104 -7.98 -5.49 -11.90
C PRO A 104 -8.98 -4.43 -12.38
N ALA A 105 -10.00 -4.09 -11.60
CA ALA A 105 -10.91 -3.00 -11.94
C ALA A 105 -10.26 -1.62 -11.69
N GLN A 106 -9.31 -1.55 -10.75
CA GLN A 106 -8.61 -0.33 -10.40
C GLN A 106 -7.37 -0.08 -11.26
N PHE A 107 -6.54 -1.10 -11.49
CA PHE A 107 -5.23 -0.92 -12.12
C PHE A 107 -5.05 -1.76 -13.39
N ASP A 108 -4.30 -1.22 -14.34
CA ASP A 108 -3.83 -1.96 -15.53
C ASP A 108 -2.60 -2.84 -15.21
N GLY A 109 -1.93 -2.56 -14.10
CA GLY A 109 -0.84 -3.36 -13.56
C GLY A 109 -0.44 -2.89 -12.18
N VAL A 110 0.27 -3.74 -11.45
CA VAL A 110 0.75 -3.47 -10.09
C VAL A 110 2.22 -3.82 -9.98
N ILE A 111 3.01 -2.94 -9.36
CA ILE A 111 4.34 -3.26 -8.86
C ILE A 111 4.20 -3.66 -7.39
N HIS A 112 4.66 -4.85 -7.05
CA HIS A 112 4.76 -5.31 -5.68
C HIS A 112 6.21 -5.22 -5.18
N VAL A 113 6.39 -4.66 -4.00
CA VAL A 113 7.65 -4.68 -3.24
C VAL A 113 7.33 -5.18 -1.84
N ASP A 114 7.70 -6.40 -1.52
CA ASP A 114 7.25 -7.10 -0.31
C ASP A 114 7.59 -6.33 0.97
N LEU A 115 8.85 -5.92 1.08
CA LEU A 115 9.34 -5.07 2.18
C LEU A 115 9.75 -3.70 1.66
N SER A 116 9.04 -2.66 2.10
CA SER A 116 9.34 -1.26 1.76
C SER A 116 10.31 -0.63 2.76
N HIS A 117 11.05 0.37 2.28
CA HIS A 117 11.77 1.32 3.13
C HIS A 117 11.14 2.71 3.00
N ALA A 118 11.21 3.48 4.08
CA ALA A 118 10.71 4.84 4.08
C ALA A 118 11.50 5.73 3.11
N LEU A 119 10.80 6.52 2.30
CA LEU A 119 11.41 7.49 1.41
C LEU A 119 12.14 8.57 2.22
N GLU A 120 13.41 8.80 1.93
CA GLU A 120 14.19 9.85 2.59
C GLU A 120 13.70 11.24 2.16
N PRO A 121 13.33 12.13 3.10
CA PRO A 121 12.90 13.47 2.78
C PRO A 121 14.10 14.32 2.32
N LEU A 122 13.85 15.29 1.44
CA LEU A 122 14.88 16.24 1.01
C LEU A 122 15.44 17.04 2.19
N GLU A 123 14.58 17.39 3.14
CA GLU A 123 14.96 18.00 4.42
C GLU A 123 14.76 16.97 5.53
N VAL A 124 15.87 16.39 5.98
CA VAL A 124 15.88 15.44 7.09
C VAL A 124 15.63 16.19 8.40
N THR A 125 14.53 15.86 9.06
CA THR A 125 14.16 16.45 10.37
C THR A 125 14.52 15.48 11.51
N PRO A 126 14.81 15.97 12.72
CA PRO A 126 15.11 15.10 13.87
C PRO A 126 13.99 14.09 14.17
N ARG A 127 12.73 14.46 13.91
CA ARG A 127 11.58 13.56 14.07
C ARG A 127 11.62 12.41 13.06
N TRP A 128 11.95 12.70 11.80
CA TRP A 128 12.09 11.67 10.78
C TRP A 128 13.28 10.75 11.06
N GLU A 129 14.43 11.29 11.46
CA GLU A 129 15.63 10.51 11.82
C GLU A 129 15.38 9.56 12.98
N THR A 130 14.73 10.06 14.04
CA THR A 130 14.36 9.26 15.21
C THR A 130 13.35 8.17 14.80
N GLY A 131 12.39 8.53 13.96
CA GLY A 131 11.30 7.67 13.54
C GLY A 131 10.32 7.36 14.67
N GLU A 132 9.41 6.43 14.41
CA GLU A 132 8.47 5.94 15.40
C GLU A 132 9.21 5.10 16.48
N PRO A 133 9.00 5.36 17.78
CA PRO A 133 9.59 4.55 18.82
C PRO A 133 9.09 3.10 18.72
N PRO A 134 9.92 2.09 19.05
CA PRO A 134 9.49 0.70 19.02
C PRO A 134 8.29 0.49 19.96
N GLU A 135 7.31 -0.30 19.54
CA GLU A 135 6.18 -0.71 20.40
C GLU A 135 6.73 -1.43 21.63
N THR A 136 6.76 -0.75 22.78
CA THR A 136 7.09 -1.37 24.06
C THR A 136 5.88 -2.18 24.53
N TYR A 137 5.97 -3.50 24.36
CA TYR A 137 5.08 -4.51 24.95
C TYR A 137 5.12 -4.49 26.49
N PRO A 138 4.08 -5.01 27.16
CA PRO A 138 4.10 -6.45 27.42
C PRO A 138 2.84 -7.13 26.89
N PHE A 139 3.03 -8.19 26.10
CA PHE A 139 2.00 -9.22 25.98
C PHE A 139 2.02 -9.96 27.31
N ALA A 140 0.97 -9.82 28.11
CA ALA A 140 0.67 -10.80 29.15
C ALA A 140 0.01 -12.00 28.47
N PHE A 141 0.56 -13.19 28.75
CA PHE A 141 0.04 -14.49 28.33
C PHE A 141 -1.34 -14.78 28.94
#